data_AF-A0A7Y2BFE3-F1
#
_entry.id   AF-A0A7Y2BFE3-F1
#
_cell.length_a   1.000
_cell.length_b   1.000
_cell.length_c   1.000
_cell.angle_alpha   90.00
_cell.angle_beta   90.00
_cell.angle_gamma   90.00
#
_symmetry.space_group_name_H-M   'P 1'
#
loop_
_entity.id
_entity.type
_entity.pdbx_description
1 polymer ?
#
loop_
_entity_poly.entity_id
_entity_poly.type
_entity_poly.pdbx_seq_one_letter_code
_entity_poly.pdbx_strand_id
1 'polypeptide(L)'
;MTDQNTKSVGKCPVMHGSQAHTAVAATSNQHWWPNQLRLKVLQQNPPQSDPMGKDFNYAEEFKSLDLDALQKDLDALMTTSQDWWPADYGHYGPLFIRMAWHSAGTYRIADGRGGSGTGSQRFAPLNSWPDNANLDKARRLLWPIKQKHGRKISWADLMILAGNRALETMGFKTFGFAGGREDVWEPEDTYWGPEDDWLGDERYSGDRELANPLGAVQMGLIYVNPEGPNGNPDPLASARDIRE
;
A
#
# COMPACT_ATOMS: atom_id res chain seq x y z
N MET A 1 -8.70 -19.39 41.14
CA MET A 1 -7.58 -18.89 40.31
C MET A 1 -8.20 -18.29 39.08
N THR A 2 -8.40 -16.98 39.08
CA THR A 2 -9.02 -16.24 37.97
C THR A 2 -7.94 -15.88 36.97
N ASP A 3 -8.05 -16.49 35.79
CA ASP A 3 -7.18 -16.27 34.64
C ASP A 3 -7.44 -14.85 34.10
N GLN A 4 -6.49 -13.93 34.33
CA GLN A 4 -6.56 -12.60 33.73
C GLN A 4 -6.05 -12.71 32.29
N ASN A 5 -6.99 -12.87 31.37
CA ASN A 5 -6.78 -12.71 29.94
C ASN A 5 -6.40 -11.25 29.64
N THR A 6 -5.12 -10.93 29.79
CA THR A 6 -4.55 -9.66 29.38
C THR A 6 -4.24 -9.74 27.89
N LYS A 7 -5.20 -9.36 27.04
CA LYS A 7 -4.96 -9.16 25.60
C LYS A 7 -3.77 -8.20 25.44
N SER A 8 -2.63 -8.72 24.98
CA SER A 8 -1.36 -7.99 24.81
C SER A 8 -1.20 -7.39 23.41
N VAL A 9 -2.31 -7.18 22.69
CA VAL A 9 -2.31 -6.79 21.28
C VAL A 9 -1.62 -5.42 21.13
N GLY A 10 -0.52 -5.39 20.37
CA GLY A 10 0.23 -4.17 20.03
C GLY A 10 1.38 -3.77 20.95
N LYS A 11 1.71 -4.52 22.02
CA LYS A 11 2.87 -4.20 22.88
C LYS A 11 4.14 -4.93 22.43
N CYS A 12 5.24 -4.21 22.30
CA CYS A 12 6.56 -4.81 22.11
C CYS A 12 6.92 -5.65 23.36
N PRO A 13 7.26 -6.95 23.23
CA PRO A 13 7.55 -7.83 24.36
C PRO A 13 8.89 -7.49 25.05
N VAL A 14 9.74 -6.70 24.40
CA VAL A 14 10.97 -6.16 24.99
C VAL A 14 10.67 -4.75 25.50
N MET A 15 10.58 -4.60 26.82
CA MET A 15 10.60 -3.26 27.42
C MET A 15 11.97 -2.64 27.12
N HIS A 16 12.01 -1.57 26.34
CA HIS A 16 13.23 -0.79 26.07
C HIS A 16 13.66 -0.02 27.35
N GLY A 17 13.99 -0.75 28.41
CA GLY A 17 14.25 -0.21 29.75
C GLY A 17 15.51 0.65 29.88
N SER A 18 16.43 0.59 28.92
CA SER A 18 17.63 1.44 28.89
C SER A 18 17.37 2.88 28.39
N GLN A 19 16.16 3.18 27.93
CA GLN A 19 15.76 4.48 27.38
C GLN A 19 14.63 5.14 28.19
N ALA A 20 14.25 4.61 29.36
CA ALA A 20 13.10 5.09 30.15
C ALA A 20 13.14 6.59 30.54
N HIS A 21 14.30 7.25 30.41
CA HIS A 21 14.50 8.69 30.64
C HIS A 21 14.74 9.51 29.35
N THR A 22 14.59 8.92 28.16
CA THR A 22 14.59 9.63 26.88
C THR A 22 13.16 9.76 26.35
N ALA A 23 12.89 10.81 25.58
CA ALA A 23 11.56 11.05 24.98
C ALA A 23 11.07 9.90 24.08
N VAL A 24 11.98 9.01 23.65
CA VAL A 24 11.70 7.87 22.76
C VAL A 24 11.07 6.69 23.48
N ALA A 25 11.32 6.51 24.78
CA ALA A 25 10.72 5.42 25.57
C ALA A 25 9.70 5.87 26.63
N ALA A 26 9.42 7.17 26.73
CA ALA A 26 8.34 7.68 27.57
C ALA A 26 6.97 7.24 27.02
N THR A 27 6.04 6.87 27.89
CA THR A 27 4.65 6.63 27.51
C THR A 27 4.08 7.89 26.87
N SER A 28 3.66 7.79 25.60
CA SER A 28 3.14 8.94 24.86
C SER A 28 1.86 9.49 25.53
N ASN A 29 1.55 10.77 25.33
CA ASN A 29 0.30 11.37 25.82
C ASN A 29 -0.95 10.58 25.41
N GLN A 30 -0.92 9.93 24.23
CA GLN A 30 -2.03 9.10 23.75
C GLN A 30 -2.31 7.90 24.66
N HIS A 31 -1.30 7.41 25.39
CA HIS A 31 -1.49 6.32 26.35
C HIS A 31 -2.36 6.76 27.54
N TRP A 32 -2.13 7.98 28.04
CA TRP A 32 -2.86 8.53 29.18
C TRP A 32 -4.22 9.11 28.77
N TRP A 33 -4.28 9.75 27.59
CA TRP A 33 -5.48 10.37 27.05
C TRP A 33 -5.78 9.81 25.66
N PRO A 34 -6.30 8.57 25.56
CA PRO A 34 -6.51 7.88 24.28
C PRO A 34 -7.50 8.59 23.34
N ASN A 35 -8.41 9.40 23.90
CA ASN A 35 -9.41 10.15 23.14
C ASN A 35 -9.05 11.64 22.98
N GLN A 36 -7.83 12.05 23.35
CA GLN A 36 -7.39 13.43 23.11
C GLN A 36 -7.25 13.68 21.61
N LEU A 37 -7.68 14.87 21.17
CA LEU A 37 -7.56 15.31 19.79
C LEU A 37 -6.08 15.25 19.33
N ARG A 38 -5.82 14.49 18.27
CA ARG A 38 -4.49 14.31 17.68
C ARG A 38 -4.23 15.32 16.57
N LEU A 39 -3.33 16.29 16.81
CA LEU A 39 -2.96 17.30 15.82
C LEU A 39 -1.90 16.84 14.80
N LYS A 40 -1.29 15.66 14.99
CA LYS A 40 -0.24 15.14 14.09
C LYS A 40 -0.69 14.96 12.64
N VAL A 41 -1.99 14.74 12.41
CA VAL A 41 -2.56 14.63 11.05
C VAL A 41 -2.41 15.92 10.24
N LEU A 42 -2.20 17.08 10.89
CA LEU A 42 -1.96 18.37 10.21
C LEU A 42 -0.48 18.60 9.86
N GLN A 43 0.40 17.67 10.22
CA GLN A 43 1.85 17.78 10.06
C GLN A 43 2.43 16.60 9.27
N GLN A 44 1.62 15.92 8.46
CA GLN A 44 2.08 14.81 7.65
C GLN A 44 2.97 15.27 6.50
N ASN A 45 3.96 14.45 6.15
CA ASN A 45 4.93 14.69 5.08
C ASN A 45 5.50 16.13 5.11
N PRO A 46 6.07 16.57 6.25
CA PRO A 46 6.60 17.92 6.36
C PRO A 46 7.81 18.10 5.43
N PRO A 47 8.08 19.31 4.90
CA PRO A 47 9.21 19.54 3.99
C PRO A 47 10.59 19.13 4.55
N GLN A 48 10.73 19.04 5.88
CA GLN A 48 11.95 18.61 6.56
C GLN A 48 12.24 17.11 6.43
N SER A 49 11.21 16.28 6.22
CA SER A 49 11.39 14.84 5.98
C SER A 49 11.65 14.51 4.52
N ASP A 50 11.45 15.46 3.61
CA ASP A 50 11.66 15.29 2.19
C ASP A 50 13.16 15.38 1.82
N PRO A 51 13.77 14.28 1.32
CA PRO A 51 15.18 14.26 0.93
C PRO A 51 15.47 14.96 -0.41
N MET A 52 14.44 15.33 -1.18
CA MET A 52 14.59 15.95 -2.50
C MET A 52 14.93 17.44 -2.41
N GLY A 53 14.62 18.07 -1.28
CA GLY A 53 14.84 19.48 -1.04
C GLY A 53 13.72 20.37 -1.62
N LYS A 54 13.63 21.60 -1.12
CA LYS A 54 12.51 22.52 -1.38
C LYS A 54 12.36 22.95 -2.85
N ASP A 55 13.45 22.91 -3.61
CA ASP A 55 13.47 23.39 -4.99
C ASP A 55 13.21 22.26 -6.00
N PHE A 56 12.97 21.03 -5.53
CA PHE A 56 12.66 19.90 -6.40
C PHE A 56 11.27 20.06 -7.02
N ASN A 57 11.17 19.80 -8.32
CA ASN A 57 9.93 19.81 -9.07
C ASN A 57 9.81 18.50 -9.86
N TYR A 58 8.96 17.60 -9.37
CA TYR A 58 8.81 16.29 -9.98
C TYR A 58 8.25 16.37 -11.40
N ALA A 59 7.30 17.27 -11.65
CA ALA A 59 6.70 17.41 -12.98
C ALA A 59 7.74 17.78 -14.05
N GLU A 60 8.68 18.67 -13.74
CA GLU A 60 9.78 19.02 -14.65
C GLU A 60 10.79 17.88 -14.82
N GLU A 61 11.13 17.18 -13.74
CA GLU A 61 12.03 16.03 -13.79
C GLU A 61 11.44 14.87 -14.61
N PHE A 62 10.15 14.59 -14.42
CA PHE A 62 9.40 13.59 -15.18
C PHE A 62 9.28 13.95 -16.66
N LYS A 63 9.07 15.22 -17.02
CA LYS A 63 9.08 15.66 -18.43
C LYS A 63 10.44 15.42 -19.12
N SER A 64 11.53 15.43 -18.35
CA SER A 64 12.90 15.19 -18.87
C SER A 64 13.28 13.70 -18.96
N LEU A 65 12.37 12.81 -18.58
CA LEU A 65 12.59 11.36 -18.57
C LEU A 65 12.49 10.78 -19.98
N ASP A 66 13.44 9.94 -20.35
CA ASP A 66 13.32 9.12 -21.57
C ASP A 66 12.33 7.97 -21.31
N LEU A 67 11.07 8.22 -21.64
CA LEU A 67 9.97 7.26 -21.44
C LEU A 67 10.17 6.00 -22.28
N ASP A 68 10.72 6.10 -23.49
CA ASP A 68 10.95 4.94 -24.35
C ASP A 68 12.03 4.03 -23.77
N ALA A 69 13.11 4.61 -23.25
CA ALA A 69 14.15 3.86 -22.56
C ALA A 69 13.63 3.20 -21.28
N LEU A 70 12.84 3.92 -20.47
CA LEU A 70 12.22 3.36 -19.27
C LEU A 70 11.29 2.18 -19.61
N GLN A 71 10.46 2.31 -20.63
CA GLN A 71 9.56 1.23 -21.05
C GLN A 71 10.33 0.01 -21.54
N LYS A 72 11.38 0.20 -22.34
CA LYS A 72 12.27 -0.90 -22.77
C LYS A 72 12.94 -1.61 -21.60
N ASP A 73 13.38 -0.85 -20.60
CA ASP A 73 13.98 -1.45 -19.40
C ASP A 73 12.96 -2.28 -18.60
N LEU A 74 11.71 -1.80 -18.49
CA LEU A 74 10.61 -2.52 -17.85
C LEU A 74 10.26 -3.81 -18.61
N ASP A 75 10.12 -3.71 -19.93
CA ASP A 75 9.80 -4.86 -20.78
C ASP A 75 10.90 -5.93 -20.68
N ALA A 76 12.17 -5.53 -20.69
CA ALA A 76 13.30 -6.44 -20.52
C ALA A 76 13.33 -7.08 -19.13
N LEU A 77 13.07 -6.30 -18.07
CA LEU A 77 13.00 -6.81 -16.70
C LEU A 77 11.91 -7.88 -16.57
N MET A 78 10.76 -7.69 -17.21
CA MET A 78 9.63 -8.61 -17.08
C MET A 78 9.98 -10.04 -17.50
N THR A 79 10.89 -10.24 -18.44
CA THR A 79 11.33 -11.57 -18.89
C THR A 79 12.71 -11.96 -18.36
N THR A 80 13.30 -11.16 -17.47
CA THR A 80 14.62 -11.43 -16.86
C THR A 80 14.42 -11.96 -15.45
N SER A 81 14.12 -13.26 -15.36
CA SER A 81 13.91 -13.96 -14.09
C SER A 81 15.11 -13.82 -13.14
N GLN A 82 14.83 -13.67 -11.86
CA GLN A 82 15.79 -13.56 -10.77
C GLN A 82 15.72 -14.80 -9.88
N ASP A 83 16.85 -15.38 -9.50
CA ASP A 83 16.90 -16.64 -8.74
C ASP A 83 16.21 -16.55 -7.35
N TRP A 84 16.25 -15.37 -6.72
CA TRP A 84 15.64 -15.13 -5.41
C TRP A 84 14.12 -14.97 -5.46
N TRP A 85 13.55 -14.78 -6.65
CA TRP A 85 12.11 -14.78 -6.89
C TRP A 85 11.82 -15.12 -8.35
N PRO A 86 11.91 -16.41 -8.75
CA PRO A 86 11.81 -16.80 -10.15
C PRO A 86 10.48 -16.35 -10.78
N ALA A 87 10.53 -15.96 -12.05
CA ALA A 87 9.35 -15.52 -12.77
C ALA A 87 8.47 -16.71 -13.15
N ASP A 88 7.22 -16.70 -12.69
CA ASP A 88 6.21 -17.65 -13.15
C ASP A 88 6.09 -17.57 -14.67
N TYR A 89 6.15 -18.72 -15.34
CA TYR A 89 6.13 -18.83 -16.81
C TYR A 89 7.22 -18.00 -17.52
N GLY A 90 8.30 -17.63 -16.81
CA GLY A 90 9.36 -16.79 -17.36
C GLY A 90 8.96 -15.32 -17.56
N HIS A 91 7.84 -14.85 -16.97
CA HIS A 91 7.39 -13.47 -17.14
C HIS A 91 6.74 -12.89 -15.86
N TYR A 92 7.28 -11.80 -15.31
CA TYR A 92 6.75 -11.10 -14.13
C TYR A 92 5.48 -10.26 -14.39
N GLY A 93 4.89 -10.39 -15.57
CA GLY A 93 3.82 -9.51 -16.04
C GLY A 93 2.59 -9.58 -15.13
N PRO A 94 2.05 -10.79 -14.88
CA PRO A 94 0.91 -10.97 -13.97
C PRO A 94 1.17 -10.42 -12.56
N LEU A 95 2.40 -10.57 -12.04
CA LEU A 95 2.79 -10.05 -10.73
C LEU A 95 2.78 -8.51 -10.71
N PHE A 96 3.28 -7.85 -11.75
CA PHE A 96 3.26 -6.39 -11.84
C PHE A 96 1.86 -5.83 -12.07
N ILE A 97 1.00 -6.53 -12.80
CA ILE A 97 -0.43 -6.18 -12.89
C ILE A 97 -1.07 -6.21 -11.51
N ARG A 98 -0.88 -7.30 -10.74
CA ARG A 98 -1.39 -7.39 -9.37
C ARG A 98 -0.84 -6.27 -8.49
N MET A 99 0.46 -5.98 -8.56
CA MET A 99 1.08 -4.90 -7.78
C MET A 99 0.44 -3.54 -8.08
N ALA A 100 0.26 -3.21 -9.36
CA ALA A 100 -0.35 -1.95 -9.79
C ALA A 100 -1.83 -1.87 -9.36
N TRP A 101 -2.57 -2.96 -9.55
CA TRP A 101 -3.96 -3.10 -9.09
C TRP A 101 -4.08 -2.87 -7.58
N HIS A 102 -3.28 -3.55 -6.75
CA HIS A 102 -3.30 -3.37 -5.30
C HIS A 102 -2.83 -1.98 -4.86
N SER A 103 -1.98 -1.31 -5.65
CA SER A 103 -1.53 0.06 -5.35
C SER A 103 -2.69 1.03 -5.56
N ALA A 104 -3.41 0.92 -6.67
CA ALA A 104 -4.57 1.76 -6.96
C ALA A 104 -5.84 1.36 -6.18
N GLY A 105 -5.96 0.09 -5.80
CA GLY A 105 -7.20 -0.51 -5.33
C GLY A 105 -7.62 -0.15 -3.90
N THR A 106 -6.76 0.53 -3.14
CA THR A 106 -7.10 0.99 -1.79
C THR A 106 -7.97 2.25 -1.78
N TYR A 107 -8.26 2.83 -2.94
CA TYR A 107 -9.03 4.05 -3.09
C TYR A 107 -10.48 3.88 -2.65
N ARG A 108 -11.04 4.90 -1.98
CA ARG A 108 -12.45 4.93 -1.54
C ARG A 108 -13.08 6.26 -1.89
N ILE A 109 -14.28 6.21 -2.45
CA ILE A 109 -15.00 7.41 -2.91
C ILE A 109 -15.51 8.29 -1.78
N ALA A 110 -15.82 7.71 -0.61
CA ALA A 110 -16.48 8.41 0.49
C ALA A 110 -15.62 9.54 1.09
N ASP A 111 -14.30 9.36 1.11
CA ASP A 111 -13.37 10.36 1.65
C ASP A 111 -12.17 10.66 0.74
N GLY A 112 -12.09 10.02 -0.42
CA GLY A 112 -11.04 10.22 -1.41
C GLY A 112 -9.65 9.70 -1.01
N ARG A 113 -9.52 8.97 0.10
CA ARG A 113 -8.25 8.41 0.57
C ARG A 113 -7.91 7.09 -0.12
N GLY A 114 -6.64 6.69 0.02
CA GLY A 114 -6.07 5.51 -0.62
C GLY A 114 -5.73 5.78 -2.09
N GLY A 115 -5.54 4.70 -2.83
CA GLY A 115 -5.10 4.75 -4.22
C GLY A 115 -3.59 4.89 -4.38
N SER A 116 -3.16 5.11 -5.62
CA SER A 116 -1.75 5.05 -6.02
C SER A 116 -1.03 6.39 -6.06
N GLY A 117 -1.72 7.49 -5.71
CA GLY A 117 -1.26 8.87 -5.91
C GLY A 117 0.04 9.24 -5.19
N THR A 118 0.37 8.53 -4.11
CA THR A 118 1.50 8.83 -3.21
C THR A 118 2.55 7.71 -3.14
N GLY A 119 2.26 6.56 -3.76
CA GLY A 119 3.11 5.38 -3.66
C GLY A 119 3.09 4.69 -2.28
N SER A 120 2.05 4.95 -1.47
CA SER A 120 1.92 4.45 -0.08
C SER A 120 2.02 2.93 0.09
N GLN A 121 1.86 2.13 -0.98
CA GLN A 121 2.09 0.67 -0.93
C GLN A 121 3.52 0.28 -0.47
N ARG A 122 4.49 1.19 -0.56
CA ARG A 122 5.87 0.96 -0.08
C ARG A 122 6.03 1.14 1.44
N PHE A 123 5.06 1.76 2.11
CA PHE A 123 5.09 2.03 3.54
C PHE A 123 4.09 1.18 4.33
N ALA A 124 4.23 1.17 5.65
CA ALA A 124 3.22 0.62 6.53
C ALA A 124 1.92 1.45 6.45
N PRO A 125 0.74 0.86 6.70
CA PRO A 125 0.53 -0.57 6.93
C PRO A 125 0.49 -1.38 5.62
N LEU A 126 0.30 -0.73 4.47
CA LEU A 126 0.00 -1.38 3.19
C LEU A 126 1.09 -2.35 2.73
N ASN A 127 2.36 -2.05 3.01
CA ASN A 127 3.47 -2.93 2.64
C ASN A 127 3.46 -4.29 3.35
N SER A 128 2.63 -4.44 4.38
CA SER A 128 2.54 -5.60 5.26
C SER A 128 1.10 -6.12 5.41
N TRP A 129 0.14 -5.58 4.66
CA TRP A 129 -1.21 -6.14 4.59
C TRP A 129 -1.17 -7.58 4.06
N PRO A 130 -2.00 -8.50 4.60
CA PRO A 130 -2.07 -9.88 4.10
C PRO A 130 -2.31 -9.96 2.59
N ASP A 131 -3.23 -9.14 2.07
CA ASP A 131 -3.57 -9.15 0.64
C ASP A 131 -2.45 -8.57 -0.24
N ASN A 132 -1.47 -7.88 0.35
CA ASN A 132 -0.27 -7.40 -0.34
C ASN A 132 0.92 -8.37 -0.21
N ALA A 133 0.69 -9.60 0.23
CA ALA A 133 1.72 -10.63 0.33
C ALA A 133 2.51 -10.77 -0.99
N ASN A 134 3.83 -10.88 -0.84
CA ASN A 134 4.83 -10.97 -1.91
C ASN A 134 4.93 -9.75 -2.85
N LEU A 135 4.12 -8.69 -2.67
CA LEU A 135 4.30 -7.45 -3.43
C LEU A 135 5.55 -6.67 -3.00
N ASP A 136 6.12 -6.99 -1.83
CA ASP A 136 7.46 -6.55 -1.47
C ASP A 136 8.53 -7.06 -2.45
N LYS A 137 8.38 -8.30 -2.96
CA LYS A 137 9.24 -8.86 -4.03
C LYS A 137 9.03 -8.14 -5.35
N ALA A 138 7.77 -7.89 -5.72
CA ALA A 138 7.43 -7.12 -6.93
C ALA A 138 8.07 -5.73 -6.93
N ARG A 139 7.95 -4.97 -5.83
CA ARG A 139 8.61 -3.66 -5.69
C ARG A 139 10.13 -3.79 -5.70
N ARG A 140 10.69 -4.87 -5.11
CA ARG A 140 12.13 -5.12 -5.14
C ARG A 140 12.67 -5.40 -6.54
N LEU A 141 11.92 -6.10 -7.39
CA LEU A 141 12.29 -6.34 -8.80
C LEU A 141 12.41 -5.03 -9.58
N LEU A 142 11.58 -4.03 -9.27
CA LEU A 142 11.61 -2.72 -9.92
C LEU A 142 12.72 -1.78 -9.41
N TRP A 143 13.40 -2.13 -8.31
CA TRP A 143 14.44 -1.28 -7.74
C TRP A 143 15.57 -0.91 -8.72
N PRO A 144 16.14 -1.83 -9.53
CA PRO A 144 17.17 -1.47 -10.50
C PRO A 144 16.71 -0.41 -11.51
N ILE A 145 15.43 -0.43 -11.89
CA ILE A 145 14.81 0.58 -12.76
C ILE A 145 14.74 1.93 -12.05
N LYS A 146 14.24 1.94 -10.81
CA LYS A 146 14.21 3.16 -9.98
C LYS A 146 15.61 3.72 -9.75
N GLN A 147 16.61 2.86 -9.54
CA GLN A 147 18.00 3.24 -9.34
C GLN A 147 18.59 3.89 -10.59
N LYS A 148 18.33 3.33 -11.77
CA LYS A 148 18.80 3.86 -13.06
C LYS A 148 18.20 5.23 -13.40
N HIS A 149 16.89 5.38 -13.21
CA HIS A 149 16.16 6.60 -13.60
C HIS A 149 16.06 7.64 -12.47
N GLY A 150 16.45 7.27 -11.24
CA GLY A 150 16.65 8.17 -10.13
C GLY A 150 15.41 9.01 -9.81
N ARG A 151 15.59 10.32 -9.68
CA ARG A 151 14.54 11.28 -9.30
C ARG A 151 13.53 11.61 -10.38
N LYS A 152 13.77 11.18 -11.63
CA LYS A 152 12.91 11.47 -12.78
C LYS A 152 11.64 10.63 -12.84
N ILE A 153 11.61 9.53 -12.09
CA ILE A 153 10.44 8.66 -11.95
C ILE A 153 10.22 8.38 -10.46
N SER A 154 9.01 8.65 -9.96
CA SER A 154 8.61 8.33 -8.59
C SER A 154 8.32 6.84 -8.45
N TRP A 155 8.33 6.31 -7.22
CA TRP A 155 7.79 4.97 -6.96
C TRP A 155 6.30 4.90 -7.26
N ALA A 156 5.55 5.97 -6.93
CA ALA A 156 4.13 6.07 -7.21
C ALA A 156 3.80 5.83 -8.70
N ASP A 157 4.53 6.49 -9.61
CA ASP A 157 4.35 6.29 -11.05
C ASP A 157 4.95 4.97 -11.54
N LEU A 158 6.15 4.60 -11.07
CA LEU A 158 6.82 3.38 -11.52
C LEU A 158 6.00 2.12 -11.28
N MET A 159 5.35 2.02 -10.11
CA MET A 159 4.52 0.85 -9.79
C MET A 159 3.33 0.70 -10.74
N ILE A 160 2.68 1.80 -11.11
CA ILE A 160 1.53 1.78 -12.02
C ILE A 160 1.98 1.59 -13.47
N LEU A 161 3.07 2.25 -13.88
CA LEU A 161 3.63 2.08 -15.21
C LEU A 161 4.05 0.63 -15.47
N ALA A 162 4.65 -0.05 -14.47
CA ALA A 162 5.01 -1.45 -14.58
C ALA A 162 3.80 -2.36 -14.87
N GLY A 163 2.67 -2.14 -14.19
CA GLY A 163 1.43 -2.86 -14.48
C GLY A 163 0.86 -2.54 -15.86
N ASN A 164 0.90 -1.26 -16.26
CA ASN A 164 0.43 -0.84 -17.59
C ASN A 164 1.28 -1.45 -18.71
N ARG A 165 2.61 -1.47 -18.56
CA ARG A 165 3.53 -2.13 -19.50
C ARG A 165 3.33 -3.63 -19.54
N ALA A 166 3.09 -4.27 -18.39
CA ALA A 166 2.85 -5.71 -18.35
C ALA A 166 1.61 -6.12 -19.16
N LEU A 167 0.55 -5.31 -19.14
CA LEU A 167 -0.61 -5.55 -20.01
C LEU A 167 -0.23 -5.44 -21.50
N GLU A 168 0.49 -4.39 -21.89
CA GLU A 168 0.93 -4.16 -23.27
C GLU A 168 1.84 -5.27 -23.81
N THR A 169 2.85 -5.69 -23.03
CA THR A 169 3.79 -6.75 -23.44
C THR A 169 3.12 -8.11 -23.56
N MET A 170 2.00 -8.32 -22.86
CA MET A 170 1.18 -9.53 -22.96
C MET A 170 0.02 -9.41 -23.95
N GLY A 171 0.04 -8.39 -24.82
CA GLY A 171 -0.88 -8.26 -25.96
C GLY A 171 -2.17 -7.50 -25.69
N PHE A 172 -2.31 -6.87 -24.52
CA PHE A 172 -3.43 -5.99 -24.22
C PHE A 172 -3.05 -4.52 -24.41
N LYS A 173 -3.56 -3.91 -25.48
CA LYS A 173 -3.38 -2.48 -25.74
C LYS A 173 -4.19 -1.65 -24.74
N THR A 174 -3.49 -0.91 -23.88
CA THR A 174 -4.07 0.01 -22.91
C THR A 174 -4.50 1.31 -23.59
N PHE A 175 -5.35 2.08 -22.91
CA PHE A 175 -5.80 3.37 -23.43
C PHE A 175 -4.68 4.42 -23.47
N GLY A 176 -3.75 4.33 -22.51
CA GLY A 176 -2.64 5.24 -22.34
C GLY A 176 -2.19 5.28 -20.89
N PHE A 177 -1.12 6.02 -20.63
CA PHE A 177 -0.57 6.23 -19.28
C PHE A 177 -0.19 7.70 -19.09
N ALA A 178 -0.36 8.20 -17.88
CA ALA A 178 0.12 9.50 -17.45
C ALA A 178 0.84 9.36 -16.10
N GLY A 179 2.05 9.94 -16.03
CA GLY A 179 2.75 10.15 -14.76
C GLY A 179 2.37 11.47 -14.10
N GLY A 180 3.12 11.86 -13.09
CA GLY A 180 2.92 13.07 -12.29
C GLY A 180 2.55 12.80 -10.83
N ARG A 181 2.59 11.55 -10.37
CA ARG A 181 2.40 11.20 -8.96
C ARG A 181 3.69 11.42 -8.19
N GLU A 182 3.68 12.32 -7.22
CA GLU A 182 4.84 12.58 -6.37
C GLU A 182 4.96 11.53 -5.26
N ASP A 183 6.20 11.14 -4.93
CA ASP A 183 6.44 10.25 -3.79
C ASP A 183 6.25 11.02 -2.47
N VAL A 184 5.61 10.37 -1.50
CA VAL A 184 5.59 10.83 -0.09
C VAL A 184 6.72 10.17 0.70
N TRP A 185 7.10 10.69 1.86
CA TRP A 185 8.30 10.27 2.61
C TRP A 185 8.00 9.63 3.96
N GLU A 186 6.75 9.65 4.38
CA GLU A 186 6.23 8.93 5.54
C GLU A 186 4.84 8.35 5.23
N PRO A 187 4.40 7.30 5.95
CA PRO A 187 3.06 6.74 5.78
C PRO A 187 1.96 7.74 6.10
N GLU A 188 0.89 7.71 5.30
CA GLU A 188 -0.30 8.54 5.51
C GLU A 188 -1.17 7.97 6.65
N ASP A 189 -1.79 8.86 7.44
CA ASP A 189 -2.62 8.47 8.59
C ASP A 189 -4.06 8.31 8.08
N THR A 190 -4.41 7.08 7.73
CA THR A 190 -5.71 6.71 7.15
C THR A 190 -6.46 5.75 8.07
N TYR A 191 -7.75 6.01 8.27
CA TYR A 191 -8.64 5.10 8.99
C TYR A 191 -9.05 3.91 8.09
N TRP A 192 -8.45 2.75 8.35
CA TRP A 192 -8.66 1.49 7.61
C TRP A 192 -9.69 0.55 8.24
N GLY A 193 -10.22 0.89 9.42
CA GLY A 193 -11.16 0.09 10.18
C GLY A 193 -10.83 0.08 11.68
N PRO A 194 -11.77 -0.35 12.54
CA PRO A 194 -11.58 -0.39 13.98
C PRO A 194 -10.82 -1.64 14.47
N GLU A 195 -10.64 -2.66 13.63
CA GLU A 195 -10.15 -3.98 14.04
C GLU A 195 -8.70 -3.95 14.51
N ASP A 196 -8.39 -4.78 15.51
CA ASP A 196 -7.04 -4.99 16.05
C ASP A 196 -6.33 -6.23 15.46
N ASP A 197 -7.05 -7.05 14.68
CA ASP A 197 -6.56 -8.27 14.04
C ASP A 197 -6.61 -8.19 12.50
N TRP A 198 -5.62 -8.79 11.83
CA TRP A 198 -5.64 -8.94 10.37
C TRP A 198 -6.76 -9.87 9.92
N LEU A 199 -7.43 -9.51 8.84
CA LEU A 199 -8.63 -10.18 8.30
C LEU A 199 -9.83 -10.17 9.27
N GLY A 200 -9.77 -9.36 10.33
CA GLY A 200 -10.92 -9.10 11.19
C GLY A 200 -12.04 -8.38 10.45
N ASP A 201 -13.26 -8.56 10.98
CA ASP A 201 -14.49 -7.94 10.50
C ASP A 201 -15.30 -7.45 11.71
N GLU A 202 -15.14 -6.18 12.06
CA GLU A 202 -15.98 -5.45 13.02
C GLU A 202 -16.61 -4.22 12.34
N ARG A 203 -16.96 -4.39 11.06
CA ARG A 203 -17.28 -3.28 10.15
C ARG A 203 -18.63 -3.39 9.45
N TYR A 204 -19.43 -4.40 9.78
CA TYR A 204 -20.80 -4.51 9.29
C TYR A 204 -21.84 -4.19 10.36
N SER A 205 -22.97 -3.68 9.92
CA SER A 205 -24.19 -3.56 10.73
C SER A 205 -25.43 -3.97 9.92
N GLY A 206 -26.57 -4.16 10.58
CA GLY A 206 -27.83 -4.49 9.92
C GLY A 206 -27.74 -5.74 9.03
N ASP A 207 -28.31 -5.66 7.83
CA ASP A 207 -28.19 -6.68 6.79
C ASP A 207 -26.97 -6.41 5.90
N ARG A 208 -25.77 -6.58 6.47
CA ARG A 208 -24.48 -6.50 5.76
C ARG A 208 -24.21 -5.11 5.15
N GLU A 209 -24.54 -4.07 5.90
CA GLU A 209 -24.21 -2.68 5.56
C GLU A 209 -22.78 -2.38 6.02
N LEU A 210 -21.88 -2.10 5.06
CA LEU A 210 -20.48 -1.80 5.34
C LEU A 210 -20.34 -0.41 5.99
N ALA A 211 -19.53 -0.32 7.04
CA ALA A 211 -19.30 0.93 7.74
C ALA A 211 -18.58 1.95 6.84
N ASN A 212 -19.20 3.12 6.66
CA ASN A 212 -18.52 4.26 6.03
C ASN A 212 -17.31 4.71 6.87
N PRO A 213 -16.18 5.11 6.26
CA PRO A 213 -15.93 5.26 4.82
C PRO A 213 -15.17 4.08 4.20
N LEU A 214 -15.28 2.87 4.77
CA LEU A 214 -14.49 1.70 4.36
C LEU A 214 -14.89 1.22 2.95
N GLY A 215 -13.95 0.58 2.25
CA GLY A 215 -14.16 0.03 0.90
C GLY A 215 -13.65 -1.41 0.76
N ALA A 216 -13.48 -2.11 1.88
CA ALA A 216 -13.05 -3.50 1.92
C ALA A 216 -13.80 -4.24 3.04
N VAL A 217 -14.10 -5.52 2.79
CA VAL A 217 -14.96 -6.35 3.66
C VAL A 217 -14.26 -6.85 4.92
N GLN A 218 -12.92 -6.85 4.94
CA GLN A 218 -12.10 -7.25 6.10
C GLN A 218 -10.84 -6.38 6.19
N MET A 219 -10.27 -6.26 7.38
CA MET A 219 -9.02 -5.52 7.60
C MET A 219 -7.86 -6.17 6.84
N GLY A 220 -7.18 -5.40 6.00
CA GLY A 220 -6.01 -5.88 5.26
C GLY A 220 -6.29 -6.52 3.90
N LEU A 221 -7.56 -6.53 3.45
CA LEU A 221 -7.95 -6.84 2.07
C LEU A 221 -8.04 -5.57 1.22
N ILE A 222 -7.83 -5.70 -0.09
CA ILE A 222 -8.08 -4.59 -1.02
C ILE A 222 -9.58 -4.37 -1.22
N TYR A 223 -10.36 -5.44 -1.44
CA TYR A 223 -11.81 -5.36 -1.65
C TYR A 223 -12.54 -6.47 -0.88
N VAL A 224 -12.63 -7.67 -1.46
CA VAL A 224 -13.43 -8.78 -0.96
C VAL A 224 -12.57 -9.99 -0.62
N ASN A 225 -13.14 -10.92 0.16
CA ASN A 225 -12.48 -12.19 0.45
C ASN A 225 -12.57 -13.12 -0.78
N PRO A 226 -11.44 -13.65 -1.30
CA PRO A 226 -11.44 -14.52 -2.48
C PRO A 226 -12.14 -15.86 -2.26
N GLU A 227 -12.33 -16.29 -1.01
CA GLU A 227 -13.06 -17.51 -0.64
C GLU A 227 -14.55 -17.26 -0.39
N GLY A 228 -15.01 -16.02 -0.58
CA GLY A 228 -16.37 -15.58 -0.30
C GLY A 228 -16.56 -15.02 1.12
N PRO A 229 -17.75 -14.48 1.44
CA PRO A 229 -18.04 -13.80 2.70
C PRO A 229 -17.61 -14.61 3.93
N ASN A 230 -16.67 -14.10 4.71
CA ASN A 230 -16.12 -14.78 5.90
C ASN A 230 -15.57 -16.20 5.61
N GLY A 231 -15.05 -16.42 4.40
CA GLY A 231 -14.55 -17.72 3.95
C GLY A 231 -15.65 -18.72 3.56
N ASN A 232 -16.91 -18.29 3.47
CA ASN A 232 -18.00 -19.12 2.95
C ASN A 232 -18.04 -19.04 1.41
N PRO A 233 -17.81 -20.14 0.68
CA PRO A 233 -17.72 -20.16 -0.78
C PRO A 233 -19.09 -20.11 -1.46
N ASP A 234 -19.88 -19.07 -1.14
CA ASP A 234 -21.15 -18.74 -1.80
C ASP A 234 -20.94 -17.61 -2.83
N PRO A 235 -20.99 -17.91 -4.14
CA PRO A 235 -20.79 -16.92 -5.19
C PRO A 235 -21.86 -15.82 -5.22
N LEU A 236 -23.11 -16.13 -4.85
CA LEU A 236 -24.20 -15.14 -4.84
C LEU A 236 -23.99 -14.13 -3.71
N ALA A 237 -23.57 -14.61 -2.55
CA ALA A 237 -23.22 -13.75 -1.43
C ALA A 237 -21.96 -12.93 -1.73
N SER A 238 -20.93 -13.54 -2.34
CA SER A 238 -19.72 -12.84 -2.81
C SER A 238 -20.03 -11.74 -3.82
N ALA A 239 -20.99 -11.96 -4.73
CA ALA A 239 -21.42 -10.95 -5.69
C ALA A 239 -22.13 -9.73 -5.03
N ARG A 240 -22.66 -9.87 -3.81
CA ARG A 240 -23.15 -8.72 -3.03
C ARG A 240 -21.97 -7.90 -2.52
N ASP A 241 -20.95 -8.56 -1.96
CA ASP A 241 -19.73 -7.91 -1.47
C ASP A 241 -18.91 -7.24 -2.58
N ILE A 242 -18.84 -7.83 -3.76
CA ILE A 242 -18.11 -7.24 -4.91
C ILE A 242 -18.80 -5.98 -5.43
N ARG A 243 -20.12 -5.88 -5.28
CA ARG A 243 -20.91 -4.76 -5.78
C ARG A 243 -20.83 -3.54 -4.87
N GLU A 244 -20.82 -3.79 -3.56
CA GLU A 244 -20.69 -2.75 -2.52
C GLU A 244 -19.29 -2.12 -2.55
#